data_AF-A0A8J6IG15-F1
#
_entry.id   AF-A0A8J6IG15-F1
#
_cell.length_a   1.000
_cell.length_b   1.000
_cell.length_c   1.000
_cell.angle_alpha   90.00
_cell.angle_beta   90.00
_cell.angle_gamma   90.00
#
_symmetry.space_group_name_H-M   'P 1'
#
loop_
_entity.id
_entity.type
_entity.pdbx_description
1 polymer ?
#
loop_
_entity_poly.entity_id
_entity_poly.type
_entity_poly.pdbx_seq_one_letter_code
_entity_poly.pdbx_strand_id
1 'polypeptide(L)' 'MNCHLGNRLAAYVDGELPRVTRELISAHLLMCSTCRAACEAESRTKIGLTHLGAPDPSANLMGALLNLAAPGEP' A
#
# COMPACT_ATOMS: atom_id res chain seq x y z
N MET A 1 -25.52 10.24 -11.06
CA MET A 1 -24.27 9.66 -11.59
C MET A 1 -23.21 9.74 -10.50
N ASN A 2 -22.69 8.60 -10.08
CA ASN A 2 -21.98 8.40 -8.81
C ASN A 2 -20.61 9.08 -8.75
N CYS A 3 -20.55 10.37 -8.37
CA CYS A 3 -19.31 11.10 -8.14
C CYS A 3 -18.70 10.80 -6.76
N HIS A 4 -18.42 9.53 -6.49
CA HIS A 4 -17.66 9.09 -5.32
C HIS A 4 -16.28 8.57 -5.75
N LEU A 5 -15.32 8.56 -4.84
CA LEU A 5 -13.90 8.33 -5.15
C LEU A 5 -13.59 6.92 -5.67
N GLY A 6 -14.45 5.93 -5.39
CA GLY A 6 -14.32 4.57 -5.90
C GLY A 6 -12.91 4.00 -5.70
N ASN A 7 -12.32 3.47 -6.77
CA ASN A 7 -10.99 2.83 -6.73
C ASN A 7 -9.82 3.80 -6.46
N ARG A 8 -10.05 5.12 -6.45
CA ARG A 8 -9.00 6.10 -6.12
C ARG A 8 -8.73 6.18 -4.61
N LEU A 9 -9.58 5.59 -3.77
CA LEU A 9 -9.38 5.55 -2.31
C LEU A 9 -8.19 4.68 -1.91
N ALA A 10 -8.01 3.51 -2.53
CA ALA A 10 -6.87 2.63 -2.25
C ALA A 10 -5.54 3.38 -2.48
N ALA A 11 -5.34 3.95 -3.67
CA ALA A 11 -4.13 4.74 -3.99
C ALA A 11 -3.94 5.96 -3.06
N TYR A 12 -5.02 6.57 -2.56
CA TYR A 12 -4.94 7.63 -1.56
C TYR A 12 -4.43 7.10 -0.20
N VAL A 13 -4.99 5.98 0.27
CA VAL A 13 -4.61 5.31 1.52
C VAL A 13 -3.19 4.75 1.46
N ASP A 14 -2.77 4.24 0.30
CA ASP A 14 -1.42 3.74 0.03
C ASP A 14 -0.40 4.86 -0.11
N GLY A 15 -0.85 6.06 -0.45
CA GLY A 15 -0.01 7.24 -0.58
C GLY A 15 0.65 7.36 -1.96
N GLU A 16 0.10 6.68 -2.96
CA GLU A 16 0.63 6.60 -4.33
C GLU A 16 0.15 7.75 -5.23
N LEU A 17 -0.69 8.64 -4.71
CA LEU A 17 -1.22 9.77 -5.47
C LEU A 17 -0.30 10.99 -5.44
N PRO A 18 -0.20 11.73 -6.56
CA PRO A 18 0.44 13.03 -6.62
C PRO A 18 -0.16 14.01 -5.60
N ARG A 19 0.67 14.94 -5.11
CA ARG A 19 0.29 15.91 -4.05
C ARG A 19 -1.02 16.65 -4.37
N VAL A 20 -1.16 17.16 -5.60
CA VAL A 20 -2.37 17.91 -6.02
C VAL A 20 -3.62 17.04 -5.94
N THR A 21 -3.55 15.80 -6.44
CA THR A 21 -4.67 14.86 -6.39
C THR A 21 -5.04 14.51 -4.95
N ARG A 22 -4.04 14.36 -4.08
CA ARG A 22 -4.24 14.10 -2.66
C ARG A 22 -5.00 15.24 -1.99
N GLU A 23 -4.62 16.49 -2.23
CA GLU A 23 -5.30 17.66 -1.66
C GLU A 23 -6.77 17.76 -2.09
N LEU A 24 -7.06 17.48 -3.36
CA LEU A 24 -8.44 17.45 -3.88
C LEU A 24 -9.28 16.35 -3.20
N ILE A 25 -8.69 15.18 -3.02
CA ILE A 25 -9.36 14.07 -2.32
C ILE A 25 -9.58 14.42 -0.85
N SER A 26 -8.59 14.99 -0.17
CA SER A 26 -8.74 15.44 1.22
C SER A 26 -9.88 16.45 1.36
N ALA A 27 -9.98 17.42 0.46
CA ALA A 27 -11.08 18.38 0.44
C ALA A 27 -12.45 17.70 0.25
N HIS A 28 -12.53 16.67 -0.61
CA HIS A 28 -13.75 15.88 -0.78
C HIS A 28 -14.12 15.08 0.48
N LEU A 29 -13.14 14.47 1.15
CA LEU A 29 -13.38 13.69 2.37
C LEU A 29 -13.94 14.53 3.51
N LEU A 30 -13.61 15.83 3.58
CA LEU A 30 -14.20 16.77 4.52
C LEU A 30 -15.70 16.98 4.28
N MET A 31 -16.16 16.87 3.04
CA MET A 31 -17.54 17.16 2.64
C MET A 31 -18.41 15.92 2.41
N CYS A 32 -17.82 14.73 2.27
CA CYS A 32 -18.55 13.49 1.96
C CYS A 32 -18.32 12.40 3.01
N SER A 33 -19.34 12.15 3.85
CA SER A 33 -19.30 11.08 4.87
C SER A 33 -19.20 9.68 4.27
N THR A 34 -19.85 9.42 3.13
CA THR A 34 -19.78 8.13 2.42
C THR A 34 -18.35 7.80 2.00
N CYS A 35 -17.65 8.74 1.37
CA CYS A 35 -16.26 8.54 0.96
C CYS A 35 -15.31 8.46 2.16
N ARG A 36 -15.64 9.13 3.27
CA ARG A 36 -14.88 9.02 4.52
C ARG A 36 -14.99 7.62 5.13
N ALA A 37 -16.21 7.09 5.24
CA ALA A 37 -16.44 5.74 5.73
C ALA A 37 -15.73 4.68 4.85
N ALA A 38 -15.75 4.87 3.53
CA ALA A 38 -15.00 4.02 2.60
C ALA A 38 -13.47 4.13 2.80
N CYS A 39 -12.94 5.35 2.98
CA CYS A 39 -11.52 5.57 3.28
C CYS A 39 -11.09 4.92 4.62
N GLU A 40 -11.94 4.96 5.64
CA GLU A 40 -11.71 4.31 6.93
C GLU A 40 -11.75 2.78 6.79
N ALA A 41 -12.62 2.23 5.95
CA ALA A 41 -12.64 0.81 5.64
C ALA A 41 -11.33 0.35 4.98
N GLU A 42 -10.88 1.07 3.94
CA GLU A 42 -9.58 0.82 3.28
C GLU A 42 -8.40 0.94 4.24
N SER A 43 -8.40 1.97 5.10
CA SER A 43 -7.32 2.19 6.08
C SER A 43 -7.22 1.05 7.09
N ARG A 44 -8.36 0.49 7.54
CA ARG A 44 -8.38 -0.67 8.43
C ARG A 44 -7.81 -1.92 7.76
N THR A 45 -8.11 -2.14 6.48
CA THR A 45 -7.53 -3.23 5.69
C THR A 45 -6.02 -3.09 5.60
N LYS A 46 -5.52 -1.89 5.23
CA LYS A 46 -4.08 -1.62 5.16
C LYS A 46 -3.39 -1.88 6.49
N ILE A 47 -3.94 -1.37 7.59
CA ILE A 47 -3.40 -1.60 8.94
C ILE A 47 -3.34 -3.10 9.26
N GLY A 48 -4.42 -3.84 8.99
CA GLY A 48 -4.47 -5.29 9.19
C GLY A 48 -3.35 -6.02 8.44
N LEU A 49 -3.11 -5.67 7.18
CA LEU A 49 -2.03 -6.25 6.38
C LEU A 49 -0.65 -5.90 6.95
N THR A 50 -0.43 -4.66 7.39
CA THR A 50 0.86 -4.26 8.00
C THR A 50 1.15 -4.98 9.31
N HIS A 51 0.12 -5.44 10.03
CA HIS A 51 0.28 -6.20 11.27
C HIS A 51 0.65 -7.67 11.07
N LEU A 52 0.54 -8.22 9.86
CA LEU A 52 0.92 -9.62 9.60
C LEU A 52 2.43 -9.87 9.72
N GLY A 53 3.24 -8.80 9.77
CA GLY A 53 4.69 -8.90 9.75
C GLY A 53 5.23 -9.34 8.40
N ALA A 54 6.53 -9.17 8.19
CA ALA A 54 7.20 -9.75 7.03
C ALA A 54 7.42 -11.25 7.28
N PRO A 55 7.17 -12.13 6.30
CA PRO A 55 7.56 -13.53 6.43
C PRO A 55 9.09 -13.64 6.52
N ASP A 56 9.57 -14.64 7.25
CA ASP A 56 11.01 -14.94 7.28
C ASP A 56 11.52 -15.25 5.86
N PRO A 57 12.74 -14.80 5.52
CA PRO A 57 13.32 -15.08 4.21
C PRO A 57 13.56 -16.60 4.04
N SER A 58 13.33 -17.09 2.82
CA SER A 58 13.57 -18.50 2.50
C SER A 58 15.05 -18.85 2.63
N ALA A 59 15.36 -19.81 3.49
CA ALA A 59 16.73 -20.31 3.69
C ALA A 59 17.35 -20.84 2.38
N ASN A 60 16.55 -21.52 1.54
CA ASN A 60 17.02 -22.03 0.25
C ASN A 60 17.38 -20.90 -0.72
N LEU A 61 16.54 -19.86 -0.81
CA LEU A 61 16.83 -18.71 -1.65
C LEU A 61 18.08 -17.97 -1.16
N MET A 62 18.20 -17.79 0.16
CA MET A 62 19.37 -17.15 0.77
C MET A 62 20.66 -17.92 0.45
N GLY A 63 20.65 -19.24 0.58
CA GLY A 63 21.78 -20.10 0.22
C GLY A 63 22.16 -19.99 -1.26
N ALA A 64 21.17 -19.97 -2.15
CA ALA A 64 21.41 -19.78 -3.58
C ALA A 64 22.03 -18.40 -3.91
N LEU A 65 21.56 -17.33 -3.27
CA LEU A 65 22.09 -15.97 -3.44
C LEU A 65 23.54 -15.85 -2.92
N LEU A 66 23.84 -16.46 -1.78
CA LEU A 66 25.20 -16.48 -1.22
C LEU A 66 26.18 -17.25 -2.13
N ASN A 67 25.74 -18.36 -2.72
CA ASN A 67 26.55 -19.10 -3.69
C ASN A 67 26.81 -18.32 -4.98
N LEU A 68 25.83 -17.54 -5.47
CA LEU A 68 26.05 -16.66 -6.65
C LEU A 68 27.07 -15.55 -6.36
N ALA A 69 27.14 -15.09 -5.11
CA ALA A 69 28.09 -14.07 -4.68
C ALA A 69 29.49 -14.63 -4.36
N ALA A 70 29.68 -15.96 -4.41
CA ALA A 70 30.99 -16.55 -4.17
C ALA A 70 31.94 -16.17 -5.32
N PRO A 71 33.17 -15.70 -5.02
CA PRO A 71 34.16 -15.46 -6.05
C PRO A 71 34.43 -16.76 -6.80
N GLY A 72 34.38 -16.72 -8.13
CA GLY A 72 34.72 -17.85 -8.97
C GLY A 72 36.14 -18.32 -8.65
N GLU A 73 36.30 -19.63 -8.46
CA GLU A 73 37.62 -20.26 -8.37
C GLU A 73 38.42 -19.97 -9.65
N PRO A 74 39.75 -19.80 -9.56
CA PRO A 74 40.59 -19.40 -10.70
C PRO A 74 40.58 -20.39 -11.87
#